data_AF-A0A2H6MZZ3-F1
#
_entry.id   AF-A0A2H6MZZ3-F1
#
_cell.length_a   1.000
_cell.length_b   1.000
_cell.length_c   1.000
_cell.angle_alpha   90.00
_cell.angle_beta   90.00
_cell.angle_gamma   90.00
#
_symmetry.space_group_name_H-M   'P 1'
#
loop_
_entity.id
_entity.type
_entity.pdbx_description
1 polymer ?
#
loop_
_entity_poly.entity_id
_entity_poly.type
_entity_poly.pdbx_seq_one_letter_code
_entity_poly.pdbx_strand_id
1 'polypeptide(L)'
;MYPQISQFLKLLHHRNISSFLVTNAQFPEEIRNLQPVTQLYVSVDASTKDSLKKIDRPLFKDFWQRFLDSLQALAEKRQRTVYRLTLVKAWNVEELKAYSDLVSLGKPDFIEIKGVTYCGESSASNLTMANVPWHEEVTRFVQELADLLPDYEIASEHEHSNCLLIAHKKFKIEGKWHTWIDYDRFQELVHEYEQSGGIKTFTSADYVALTPPWAVFGAKERGFDPVDTRFQRKNKIKDISGC
;
A
#
# COMPACT_ATOMS: atom_id res chain seq x y z
N MET A 1 -12.88 8.05 15.04
CA MET A 1 -11.40 8.19 14.91
C MET A 1 -10.81 8.43 16.30
N TYR A 2 -9.63 7.90 16.60
CA TYR A 2 -8.96 8.13 17.88
C TYR A 2 -8.36 9.55 17.93
N PRO A 3 -8.83 10.45 18.81
CA PRO A 3 -8.48 11.88 18.77
C PRO A 3 -7.03 12.18 19.18
N GLN A 4 -6.34 11.23 19.80
CA GLN A 4 -4.96 11.38 20.31
C GLN A 4 -3.95 10.62 19.44
N ILE A 5 -4.29 10.35 18.17
CA ILE A 5 -3.45 9.54 17.28
C ILE A 5 -2.05 10.13 17.10
N SER A 6 -1.93 11.44 16.93
CA SER A 6 -0.64 12.13 16.82
C SER A 6 0.19 12.01 18.10
N GLN A 7 -0.43 12.14 19.28
CA GLN A 7 0.25 11.94 20.56
C GLN A 7 0.71 10.49 20.73
N PHE A 8 -0.09 9.53 20.28
CA PHE A 8 0.28 8.12 20.31
C PHE A 8 1.46 7.81 19.40
N LEU A 9 1.51 8.35 18.18
CA LEU A 9 2.65 8.21 17.27
C LEU A 9 3.94 8.72 17.91
N LYS A 10 3.90 9.91 18.51
CA LYS A 10 5.03 10.49 19.25
C LYS A 10 5.52 9.57 20.38
N LEU A 11 4.62 8.97 21.15
CA LEU A 11 4.98 8.04 22.22
C LEU A 11 5.65 6.76 21.68
N LEU A 12 5.26 6.28 20.49
CA LEU A 12 5.91 5.16 19.83
C LEU A 12 7.33 5.52 19.38
N HIS A 13 7.50 6.68 18.74
CA HIS A 13 8.79 7.14 18.23
C HIS A 13 9.78 7.46 19.35
N HIS A 14 9.33 8.00 20.49
CA HIS A 14 10.17 8.15 21.69
C HIS A 14 10.71 6.82 22.23
N ARG A 15 10.09 5.70 21.87
CA ARG A 15 10.53 4.33 22.22
C ARG A 15 11.24 3.62 21.06
N ASN A 16 11.61 4.34 20.00
CA ASN A 16 12.18 3.81 18.77
C ASN A 16 11.29 2.76 18.08
N ILE A 17 9.97 2.86 18.21
CA ILE A 17 9.01 1.96 17.57
C ILE A 17 8.52 2.60 16.28
N SER A 18 8.77 1.95 15.13
CA SER A 18 8.22 2.38 13.84
C SER A 18 6.69 2.28 13.79
N SER A 19 6.04 3.18 13.07
CA SER A 19 4.57 3.26 13.01
C SER A 19 4.01 3.14 11.59
N PHE A 20 3.06 2.23 11.43
CA PHE A 20 2.34 1.98 10.19
C PHE A 20 0.87 2.27 10.45
N LEU A 21 0.40 3.44 9.99
CA LEU A 21 -0.99 3.87 10.22
C LEU A 21 -1.82 3.58 8.98
N VAL A 22 -2.96 2.90 9.14
CA VAL A 22 -3.91 2.62 8.05
C VAL A 22 -5.21 3.37 8.29
N THR A 23 -5.71 4.06 7.27
CA THR A 23 -6.98 4.78 7.31
C THR A 23 -7.86 4.44 6.10
N ASN A 24 -9.17 4.58 6.27
CA ASN A 24 -10.18 4.43 5.20
C ASN A 24 -10.49 5.76 4.49
N ALA A 25 -9.61 6.77 4.65
CA ALA A 25 -9.72 8.06 3.97
C ALA A 25 -11.06 8.80 4.22
N GLN A 26 -11.62 8.68 5.42
CA GLN A 26 -12.86 9.38 5.79
C GLN A 26 -12.64 10.66 6.60
N PHE A 27 -11.41 11.04 6.94
CA PHE A 27 -11.12 12.18 7.82
C PHE A 27 -9.93 13.01 7.28
N PRO A 28 -10.15 13.84 6.25
CA PRO A 28 -9.07 14.56 5.57
C PRO A 28 -8.31 15.53 6.48
N GLU A 29 -8.98 16.28 7.36
CA GLU A 29 -8.32 17.21 8.28
C GLU A 29 -7.36 16.50 9.25
N GLU A 30 -7.74 15.31 9.69
CA GLU A 30 -6.93 14.51 10.61
C GLU A 30 -5.71 13.93 9.90
N ILE A 31 -5.84 13.61 8.61
CA ILE A 31 -4.68 13.31 7.76
C ILE A 31 -3.79 14.55 7.69
N ARG A 32 -4.29 15.75 7.32
CA ARG A 32 -3.45 16.97 7.21
C ARG A 32 -2.70 17.28 8.50
N ASN A 33 -3.37 17.21 9.65
CA ASN A 33 -2.80 17.52 10.96
C ASN A 33 -1.95 16.40 11.58
N LEU A 34 -1.92 15.20 10.97
CA LEU A 34 -1.15 14.09 11.46
C LEU A 34 0.34 14.44 11.56
N GLN A 35 0.93 14.21 12.74
CA GLN A 35 2.37 14.28 12.97
C GLN A 35 3.12 13.24 12.12
N PRO A 36 4.46 13.36 11.96
CA PRO A 36 5.23 12.39 11.21
C PRO A 36 4.95 10.95 11.64
N VAL A 37 4.81 10.06 10.67
CA VAL A 37 4.55 8.63 10.79
C VAL A 37 5.57 7.90 9.92
N THR A 38 5.96 6.67 10.28
CA THR A 38 6.94 5.93 9.46
C THR A 38 6.37 5.60 8.09
N GLN A 39 5.10 5.15 8.04
CA GLN A 39 4.37 4.95 6.80
C GLN A 39 2.85 5.12 6.99
N LEU A 40 2.23 5.90 6.12
CA LEU A 40 0.79 6.16 6.12
C LEU A 40 0.10 5.45 4.96
N TYR A 41 -0.87 4.61 5.27
CA TYR A 41 -1.65 3.86 4.30
C TYR A 41 -3.06 4.40 4.19
N VAL A 42 -3.55 4.48 2.96
CA VAL A 42 -4.99 4.47 2.67
C VAL A 42 -5.39 3.13 2.09
N SER A 43 -6.41 2.53 2.69
CA SER A 43 -7.13 1.42 2.05
C SER A 43 -7.98 2.00 0.93
N VAL A 44 -7.66 1.62 -0.31
CA VAL A 44 -8.45 1.97 -1.49
C VAL A 44 -9.16 0.69 -1.92
N ASP A 45 -10.33 0.45 -1.35
CA ASP A 45 -11.07 -0.79 -1.58
C ASP A 45 -11.97 -0.71 -2.83
N ALA A 46 -12.07 0.48 -3.45
CA ALA A 46 -12.83 0.69 -4.68
C ALA A 46 -12.35 1.92 -5.47
N SER A 47 -12.51 1.89 -6.79
CA SER A 47 -12.06 2.96 -7.70
C SER A 47 -13.11 4.02 -8.02
N THR A 48 -14.39 3.77 -7.70
CA THR A 48 -15.50 4.68 -8.03
C THR A 48 -16.42 4.92 -6.83
N LYS A 49 -17.20 6.00 -6.86
CA LYS A 49 -18.15 6.34 -5.80
C LYS A 49 -19.14 5.21 -5.50
N ASP A 50 -19.71 4.60 -6.53
CA ASP A 50 -20.74 3.57 -6.38
C ASP A 50 -20.15 2.25 -5.86
N SER A 51 -18.96 1.87 -6.35
CA SER A 51 -18.24 0.70 -5.86
C SER A 51 -17.81 0.89 -4.41
N LEU A 52 -17.27 2.06 -4.05
CA LEU A 52 -16.89 2.39 -2.67
C LEU A 52 -18.11 2.33 -1.73
N LYS A 53 -19.25 2.88 -2.15
CA LYS A 53 -20.49 2.81 -1.35
C LYS A 53 -20.94 1.37 -1.09
N LYS A 54 -20.82 0.50 -2.10
CA LYS A 54 -21.24 -0.90 -2.05
C LYS A 54 -20.32 -1.73 -1.16
N ILE A 55 -19.01 -1.50 -1.24
CA ILE A 55 -17.97 -2.27 -0.54
C ILE A 55 -17.82 -1.76 0.90
N ASP A 56 -17.54 -0.47 1.08
CA ASP A 56 -17.16 0.10 2.38
C ASP A 56 -18.35 0.44 3.28
N ARG A 57 -19.56 0.53 2.70
CA ARG A 57 -20.80 0.92 3.40
C ARG A 57 -20.57 2.13 4.33
N PRO A 58 -20.10 3.27 3.77
CA PRO A 58 -19.61 4.38 4.54
C PRO A 58 -20.73 5.04 5.37
N LEU A 59 -20.36 5.52 6.56
CA LEU A 59 -21.28 6.17 7.50
C LEU A 59 -21.66 7.60 7.08
N PHE A 60 -20.74 8.30 6.40
CA PHE A 60 -20.91 9.70 6.02
C PHE A 60 -21.62 9.83 4.67
N LYS A 61 -22.47 10.85 4.51
CA LYS A 61 -23.17 11.09 3.23
C LYS A 61 -22.23 11.66 2.16
N ASP A 62 -21.23 12.42 2.58
CA ASP A 62 -20.17 13.05 1.81
C ASP A 62 -18.92 12.16 1.66
N PHE A 63 -19.04 10.85 1.93
CA PHE A 63 -17.92 9.89 1.97
C PHE A 63 -16.97 9.95 0.77
N TRP A 64 -17.50 10.19 -0.43
CA TRP A 64 -16.71 10.24 -1.65
C TRP A 64 -15.86 11.51 -1.72
N GLN A 65 -16.42 12.66 -1.35
CA GLN A 65 -15.65 13.89 -1.31
C GLN A 65 -14.57 13.80 -0.22
N ARG A 66 -14.92 13.28 0.96
CA ARG A 66 -13.95 13.01 2.04
C ARG A 66 -12.82 12.09 1.59
N PHE A 67 -13.15 11.07 0.80
CA PHE A 67 -12.17 10.16 0.22
C PHE A 67 -11.20 10.91 -0.71
N LEU A 68 -11.72 11.66 -1.68
CA LEU A 68 -10.89 12.46 -2.60
C LEU A 68 -10.05 13.52 -1.87
N ASP A 69 -10.63 14.23 -0.91
CA ASP A 69 -9.91 15.23 -0.09
C ASP A 69 -8.81 14.57 0.75
N SER A 70 -9.03 13.34 1.21
CA SER A 70 -8.02 12.57 1.94
C SER A 70 -6.87 12.16 1.03
N LEU A 71 -7.14 11.76 -0.22
CA LEU A 71 -6.12 11.47 -1.23
C LEU A 71 -5.27 12.71 -1.54
N GLN A 72 -5.90 13.88 -1.66
CA GLN A 72 -5.19 15.16 -1.82
C GLN A 72 -4.34 15.48 -0.58
N ALA A 73 -4.88 15.29 0.63
CA ALA A 73 -4.14 15.50 1.87
C ALA A 73 -2.92 14.56 2.01
N LEU A 74 -2.98 13.35 1.41
CA LEU A 74 -1.84 12.44 1.32
C LEU A 74 -0.76 12.95 0.37
N ALA A 75 -1.13 13.56 -0.75
CA ALA A 75 -0.17 14.14 -1.70
C ALA A 75 0.68 15.24 -1.05
N GLU A 76 0.11 15.94 -0.06
CA GLU A 76 0.79 17.00 0.70
C GLU A 76 1.68 16.45 1.83
N LYS A 77 1.59 15.15 2.14
CA LYS A 77 2.45 14.53 3.16
C LYS A 77 3.86 14.37 2.65
N ARG A 78 4.80 14.62 3.57
CA ARG A 78 6.23 14.42 3.33
C ARG A 78 6.66 12.99 3.67
N GLN A 79 6.00 12.34 4.62
CA GLN A 79 6.30 10.96 5.03
C GLN A 79 5.80 9.95 3.99
N ARG A 80 6.26 8.70 4.10
CA ARG A 80 5.93 7.63 3.15
C ARG A 80 4.43 7.39 3.09
N THR A 81 3.87 7.49 1.89
CA THR A 81 2.43 7.25 1.63
C THR A 81 2.21 6.02 0.78
N VAL A 82 1.18 5.24 1.12
CA VAL A 82 0.86 4.00 0.42
C VAL A 82 -0.62 3.92 0.14
N TYR A 83 -0.97 3.58 -1.11
CA TYR A 83 -2.29 3.09 -1.42
C TYR A 83 -2.28 1.58 -1.35
N ARG A 84 -3.14 1.01 -0.51
CA ARG A 84 -3.33 -0.44 -0.42
C ARG A 84 -4.62 -0.81 -1.13
N LEU A 85 -4.48 -1.47 -2.27
CA LEU A 85 -5.55 -1.97 -3.10
C LEU A 85 -5.80 -3.43 -2.79
N THR A 86 -7.04 -3.78 -2.50
CA THR A 86 -7.47 -5.19 -2.35
C THR A 86 -8.09 -5.66 -3.67
N LEU A 87 -7.36 -6.46 -4.44
CA LEU A 87 -7.82 -6.94 -5.74
C LEU A 87 -8.73 -8.16 -5.60
N VAL A 88 -9.94 -8.04 -6.13
CA VAL A 88 -10.89 -9.14 -6.30
C VAL A 88 -10.89 -9.56 -7.78
N LYS A 89 -11.06 -10.85 -8.07
CA LYS A 89 -11.13 -11.35 -9.45
C LYS A 89 -12.28 -10.70 -10.24
N ALA A 90 -12.08 -10.58 -11.55
CA ALA A 90 -13.01 -9.97 -12.55
C ALA A 90 -13.01 -8.43 -12.61
N TRP A 91 -11.83 -7.81 -12.64
CA TRP A 91 -11.68 -6.39 -12.97
C TRP A 91 -11.87 -6.13 -14.47
N ASN A 92 -12.10 -4.87 -14.83
CA ASN A 92 -12.22 -4.42 -16.21
C ASN A 92 -11.35 -3.19 -16.50
N VAL A 93 -11.32 -2.77 -17.76
CA VAL A 93 -10.53 -1.61 -18.22
C VAL A 93 -11.00 -0.30 -17.58
N GLU A 94 -12.30 -0.14 -17.36
CA GLU A 94 -12.86 1.06 -16.71
C GLU A 94 -12.36 1.20 -15.27
N GLU A 95 -12.26 0.09 -14.55
CA GLU A 95 -11.75 0.04 -13.18
C GLU A 95 -10.25 0.38 -13.10
N LEU A 96 -9.44 -0.13 -14.03
CA LEU A 96 -8.02 0.24 -14.15
C LEU A 96 -7.86 1.74 -14.38
N LYS A 97 -8.65 2.31 -15.30
CA LYS A 97 -8.60 3.75 -15.58
C LYS A 97 -9.00 4.56 -14.34
N ALA A 98 -10.06 4.16 -13.65
CA ALA A 98 -10.50 4.84 -12.43
C ALA A 98 -9.42 4.78 -11.32
N TYR A 99 -8.74 3.64 -11.11
CA TYR A 99 -7.59 3.58 -10.20
C TYR A 99 -6.44 4.48 -10.65
N SER A 100 -6.12 4.54 -11.95
CA SER A 100 -5.08 5.43 -12.47
C SER A 100 -5.37 6.90 -12.16
N ASP A 101 -6.65 7.31 -12.21
CA ASP A 101 -7.07 8.67 -11.93
C ASP A 101 -6.95 8.99 -10.43
N LEU A 102 -7.28 8.04 -9.54
CA LEU A 102 -7.09 8.18 -8.08
C LEU A 102 -5.61 8.27 -7.70
N VAL A 103 -4.75 7.46 -8.34
CA VAL A 103 -3.29 7.52 -8.16
C VAL A 103 -2.76 8.87 -8.65
N SER A 104 -3.22 9.35 -9.81
CA SER A 104 -2.82 10.65 -10.36
C SER A 104 -3.22 11.81 -9.45
N LEU A 105 -4.34 11.69 -8.74
CA LEU A 105 -4.84 12.68 -7.78
C LEU A 105 -3.94 12.82 -6.55
N GLY A 106 -3.63 11.71 -5.88
CA GLY A 106 -2.91 11.76 -4.59
C GLY A 106 -1.42 11.40 -4.65
N LYS A 107 -0.94 10.91 -5.79
CA LYS A 107 0.47 10.59 -6.09
C LYS A 107 1.21 9.92 -4.91
N PRO A 108 0.72 8.77 -4.41
CA PRO A 108 1.34 8.10 -3.28
C PRO A 108 2.77 7.67 -3.62
N ASP A 109 3.61 7.47 -2.61
CA ASP A 109 4.95 6.93 -2.84
C ASP A 109 4.92 5.50 -3.37
N PHE A 110 3.96 4.72 -2.87
CA PHE A 110 3.79 3.32 -3.18
C PHE A 110 2.33 2.94 -3.39
N ILE A 111 2.13 1.90 -4.20
CA ILE A 111 0.85 1.25 -4.39
C ILE A 111 1.07 -0.24 -4.14
N GLU A 112 0.46 -0.75 -3.09
CA GLU A 112 0.45 -2.16 -2.73
C GLU A 112 -0.83 -2.80 -3.24
N ILE A 113 -0.70 -3.75 -4.15
CA ILE A 113 -1.83 -4.51 -4.69
C ILE A 113 -1.79 -5.89 -4.10
N LYS A 114 -2.78 -6.23 -3.29
CA LYS A 114 -2.91 -7.55 -2.66
C LYS A 114 -4.16 -8.26 -3.15
N GLY A 115 -3.99 -9.48 -3.65
CA GLY A 115 -5.12 -10.35 -3.96
C GLY A 115 -5.94 -10.67 -2.70
N VAL A 116 -7.26 -10.59 -2.80
CA VAL A 116 -8.17 -10.91 -1.69
C VAL A 116 -7.92 -12.33 -1.20
N THR A 117 -7.84 -12.51 0.12
CA THR A 117 -7.74 -13.83 0.73
C THR A 117 -9.12 -14.24 1.24
N TYR A 118 -9.56 -15.45 0.91
CA TYR A 118 -10.83 -15.98 1.39
C TYR A 118 -10.71 -16.40 2.87
N CYS A 119 -11.51 -15.77 3.73
CA CYS A 119 -11.51 -15.99 5.18
C CYS A 119 -12.68 -16.86 5.67
N GLY A 120 -13.37 -17.56 4.76
CA GLY A 120 -14.59 -18.33 5.06
C GLY A 120 -15.88 -17.62 4.69
N GLU A 121 -16.99 -18.34 4.79
CA GLU A 121 -18.34 -17.81 4.57
C GLU A 121 -18.76 -16.94 5.75
N SER A 122 -19.33 -15.76 5.46
CA SER A 122 -19.95 -14.91 6.46
C SER A 122 -21.24 -14.32 5.89
N SER A 123 -22.24 -14.09 6.74
CA SER A 123 -23.51 -13.45 6.33
C SER A 123 -23.33 -12.03 5.78
N ALA A 124 -22.17 -11.42 6.00
CA ALA A 124 -21.85 -10.07 5.55
C ALA A 124 -21.12 -10.01 4.20
N SER A 125 -20.60 -11.14 3.69
CA SER A 125 -19.75 -11.19 2.49
C SER A 125 -20.19 -12.27 1.51
N ASN A 126 -20.33 -11.88 0.24
CA ASN A 126 -20.59 -12.80 -0.88
C ASN A 126 -19.30 -13.31 -1.54
N LEU A 127 -18.13 -13.08 -0.91
CA LEU A 127 -16.85 -13.55 -1.45
C LEU A 127 -16.76 -15.07 -1.38
N THR A 128 -16.37 -15.68 -2.48
CA THR A 128 -16.11 -17.11 -2.62
C THR A 128 -14.66 -17.35 -3.03
N MET A 129 -14.20 -18.60 -2.99
CA MET A 129 -12.88 -18.97 -3.53
C MET A 129 -12.69 -18.57 -5.00
N ALA A 130 -13.77 -18.53 -5.79
CA ALA A 130 -13.73 -18.10 -7.19
C ALA A 130 -13.34 -16.61 -7.34
N ASN A 131 -13.48 -15.81 -6.29
CA ASN A 131 -13.14 -14.40 -6.29
C ASN A 131 -11.67 -14.13 -5.92
N VAL A 132 -10.94 -15.15 -5.44
CA VAL A 132 -9.52 -15.04 -5.09
C VAL A 132 -8.69 -15.10 -6.38
N PRO A 133 -7.95 -14.04 -6.74
CA PRO A 133 -7.10 -14.06 -7.92
C PRO A 133 -5.85 -14.90 -7.67
N TRP A 134 -5.39 -15.59 -8.71
CA TRP A 134 -4.05 -16.20 -8.72
C TRP A 134 -2.97 -15.12 -8.79
N HIS A 135 -1.74 -15.45 -8.42
CA HIS A 135 -0.66 -14.48 -8.45
C HIS A 135 -0.38 -13.91 -9.84
N GLU A 136 -0.43 -14.74 -10.88
CA GLU A 136 -0.31 -14.31 -12.27
C GLU A 136 -1.42 -13.33 -12.69
N GLU A 137 -2.63 -13.51 -12.16
CA GLU A 137 -3.76 -12.60 -12.39
C GLU A 137 -3.48 -11.24 -11.75
N VAL A 138 -2.96 -11.21 -10.51
CA VAL A 138 -2.55 -9.97 -9.85
C VAL A 138 -1.38 -9.32 -10.60
N THR A 139 -0.38 -10.09 -11.04
CA THR A 139 0.74 -9.57 -11.83
C THR A 139 0.26 -8.89 -13.12
N ARG A 140 -0.67 -9.51 -13.86
CA ARG A 140 -1.23 -8.91 -15.09
C ARG A 140 -1.96 -7.60 -14.80
N PHE A 141 -2.82 -7.57 -13.78
CA PHE A 141 -3.50 -6.34 -13.35
C PHE A 141 -2.50 -5.21 -13.03
N VAL A 142 -1.45 -5.55 -12.29
CA VAL A 142 -0.43 -4.60 -11.83
C VAL A 142 0.41 -4.07 -13.00
N GLN A 143 0.72 -4.90 -13.99
CA GLN A 143 1.37 -4.48 -15.24
C GLN A 143 0.48 -3.51 -16.02
N GLU A 144 -0.77 -3.88 -16.27
CA GLU A 144 -1.74 -3.01 -16.98
C GLU A 144 -1.95 -1.67 -16.25
N LEU A 145 -1.99 -1.67 -14.91
CA LEU A 145 -2.08 -0.45 -14.11
C LEU A 145 -0.79 0.39 -14.20
N ALA A 146 0.38 -0.24 -14.10
CA ALA A 146 1.66 0.46 -14.19
C ALA A 146 1.87 1.12 -15.56
N ASP A 147 1.39 0.51 -16.64
CA ASP A 147 1.43 1.09 -17.99
C ASP A 147 0.64 2.40 -18.11
N LEU A 148 -0.37 2.60 -17.26
CA LEU A 148 -1.15 3.84 -17.18
C LEU A 148 -0.50 4.92 -16.30
N LEU A 149 0.59 4.61 -15.61
CA LEU A 149 1.21 5.44 -14.57
C LEU A 149 2.66 5.79 -14.95
N PRO A 150 2.90 6.87 -15.72
CA PRO A 150 4.22 7.15 -16.31
C PRO A 150 5.34 7.38 -15.28
N ASP A 151 4.99 7.84 -14.07
CA ASP A 151 5.94 8.12 -12.98
C ASP A 151 6.20 6.91 -12.06
N TYR A 152 5.59 5.77 -12.34
CA TYR A 152 5.59 4.59 -11.50
C TYR A 152 6.07 3.35 -12.26
N GLU A 153 6.63 2.38 -11.54
CA GLU A 153 7.03 1.08 -12.07
C GLU A 153 6.87 0.01 -10.98
N ILE A 154 6.79 -1.25 -11.40
CA ILE A 154 6.75 -2.39 -10.47
C ILE A 154 8.14 -2.55 -9.83
N ALA A 155 8.19 -2.46 -8.51
CA ALA A 155 9.43 -2.54 -7.76
C ALA A 155 9.67 -3.92 -7.14
N SER A 156 8.62 -4.56 -6.64
CA SER A 156 8.73 -5.80 -5.85
C SER A 156 7.48 -6.66 -6.01
N GLU A 157 7.63 -7.97 -5.82
CA GLU A 157 6.53 -8.93 -5.64
C GLU A 157 6.75 -9.76 -4.38
N HIS A 158 5.67 -10.29 -3.83
CA HIS A 158 5.67 -11.34 -2.82
C HIS A 158 4.62 -12.38 -3.19
N GLU A 159 5.04 -13.42 -3.94
CA GLU A 159 4.15 -14.47 -4.46
C GLU A 159 3.37 -15.15 -3.34
N HIS A 160 4.02 -15.45 -2.21
CA HIS A 160 3.39 -16.20 -1.12
C HIS A 160 2.21 -15.46 -0.49
N SER A 161 2.25 -14.12 -0.42
CA SER A 161 1.13 -13.30 0.06
C SER A 161 0.27 -12.73 -1.05
N ASN A 162 0.52 -13.12 -2.31
CA ASN A 162 -0.15 -12.63 -3.50
C ASN A 162 -0.17 -11.09 -3.57
N CYS A 163 0.99 -10.47 -3.37
CA CYS A 163 1.15 -9.03 -3.29
C CYS A 163 2.17 -8.54 -4.31
N LEU A 164 1.93 -7.37 -4.92
CA LEU A 164 2.92 -6.64 -5.70
C LEU A 164 2.97 -5.19 -5.24
N LEU A 165 4.15 -4.59 -5.41
CA LEU A 165 4.44 -3.21 -5.07
C LEU A 165 4.78 -2.43 -6.35
N ILE A 166 3.95 -1.46 -6.69
CA ILE A 166 4.32 -0.38 -7.61
C ILE A 166 4.93 0.74 -6.77
N ALA A 167 6.06 1.30 -7.21
CA ALA A 167 6.72 2.43 -6.56
C ALA A 167 6.89 3.59 -7.53
N HIS A 168 6.84 4.81 -7.00
CA HIS A 168 7.22 5.99 -7.75
C HIS A 168 8.71 5.91 -8.13
N LYS A 169 9.05 6.25 -9.38
CA LYS A 169 10.42 6.22 -9.92
C LYS A 169 11.45 7.04 -9.14
N LYS A 170 11.04 7.97 -8.27
CA LYS A 170 11.95 8.69 -7.36
C LYS A 170 12.67 7.76 -6.36
N PHE A 171 12.12 6.57 -6.12
CA PHE A 171 12.75 5.53 -5.31
C PHE A 171 13.67 4.61 -6.13
N LYS A 172 13.87 4.87 -7.43
CA LYS A 172 14.79 4.12 -8.29
C LYS A 172 16.11 4.90 -8.46
N ILE A 173 16.94 4.84 -7.43
CA ILE A 173 18.20 5.56 -7.36
C ILE A 173 19.28 4.74 -8.07
N GLU A 174 19.96 5.34 -9.05
CA GLU A 174 21.01 4.68 -9.85
C GLU A 174 20.55 3.35 -10.47
N GLY A 175 19.29 3.29 -10.92
CA GLY A 175 18.71 2.10 -11.52
C GLY A 175 18.31 0.99 -10.53
N LYS A 176 18.54 1.19 -9.22
CA LYS A 176 18.19 0.24 -8.16
C LYS A 176 17.03 0.74 -7.32
N TRP A 177 16.12 -0.16 -6.97
CA TRP A 177 15.01 0.15 -6.10
C TRP A 177 15.47 0.35 -4.66
N HIS A 178 15.00 1.43 -4.04
CA HIS A 178 15.20 1.79 -2.64
C HIS A 178 13.84 1.91 -1.95
N THR A 179 13.10 0.81 -1.97
CA THR A 179 11.73 0.75 -1.40
C THR A 179 11.70 0.31 0.05
N TRP A 180 12.82 -0.14 0.62
CA TRP A 180 12.88 -0.49 2.04
C TRP A 180 13.04 0.75 2.91
N ILE A 181 12.81 0.59 4.21
CA ILE A 181 12.87 1.67 5.19
C ILE A 181 14.18 1.53 5.94
N ASP A 182 14.98 2.59 5.95
CA ASP A 182 16.08 2.74 6.90
C ASP A 182 15.46 3.20 8.23
N TYR A 183 15.20 2.24 9.13
CA TYR A 183 14.53 2.51 10.40
C TYR A 183 15.39 3.37 11.32
N ASP A 184 16.68 3.12 11.39
CA ASP A 184 17.60 3.91 12.24
C ASP A 184 17.61 5.36 11.75
N ARG A 185 17.72 5.57 10.44
CA ARG A 185 17.66 6.91 9.85
C ARG A 185 16.30 7.58 10.08
N PHE A 186 15.20 6.86 9.98
CA PHE A 186 13.88 7.40 10.34
C PHE A 186 13.83 7.87 11.80
N GLN A 187 14.37 7.09 12.75
CA GLN A 187 14.36 7.46 14.16
C GLN A 187 15.19 8.74 14.43
N GLU A 188 16.34 8.88 13.77
CA GLU A 188 17.14 10.11 13.83
C GLU A 188 16.33 11.32 13.33
N LEU A 189 15.73 11.20 12.15
CA LEU A 189 15.00 12.29 11.50
C LEU A 189 13.75 12.72 12.28
N VAL A 190 12.99 11.76 12.83
CA VAL A 190 11.81 12.09 13.64
C VAL A 190 12.21 12.74 14.97
N HIS A 191 13.33 12.32 15.56
CA HIS A 191 13.86 12.96 16.76
C HIS A 191 14.31 14.40 16.51
N GLU A 192 15.00 14.65 15.39
CA GLU A 192 15.38 16.01 14.98
C GLU A 192 14.17 16.91 14.69
N TYR A 193 13.14 16.36 14.04
CA TYR A 193 11.86 17.04 13.83
C TYR A 193 11.25 17.48 15.16
N GLU A 194 11.17 16.57 16.14
CA GLU A 194 10.59 16.87 17.45
C GLU A 194 11.40 17.88 18.25
N GLN A 195 12.73 17.72 18.32
CA GLN A 195 13.62 18.62 19.05
C GLN A 195 13.61 20.04 18.49
N SER A 196 13.44 20.16 17.17
CA SER A 196 13.38 21.46 16.49
C SER A 196 12.00 22.11 16.51
N GLY A 197 10.99 21.47 17.13
CA GLY A 197 9.61 21.96 17.12
C GLY A 197 9.00 22.00 15.72
N GLY A 198 9.43 21.09 14.82
CA GLY A 198 8.95 21.00 13.44
C GLY A 198 9.65 21.93 12.44
N ILE A 199 10.72 22.64 12.85
CA ILE A 199 11.52 23.48 11.94
C ILE A 199 12.36 22.61 11.00
N LYS A 200 13.05 21.61 11.53
CA LYS A 200 13.71 20.58 10.71
C LYS A 200 12.65 19.60 10.24
N THR A 201 12.63 19.35 8.94
CA THR A 201 11.66 18.45 8.31
C THR A 201 12.38 17.46 7.42
N PHE A 202 11.69 16.38 7.08
CA PHE A 202 12.21 15.31 6.24
C PHE A 202 11.09 14.75 5.37
N THR A 203 11.49 14.02 4.34
CA THR A 203 10.66 13.41 3.32
C THR A 203 10.88 11.91 3.28
N SER A 204 10.01 11.19 2.58
CA SER A 204 10.12 9.75 2.36
C SER A 204 11.42 9.30 1.71
N ALA A 205 12.11 10.19 0.99
CA ALA A 205 13.39 9.91 0.36
C ALA A 205 14.58 9.91 1.34
N ASP A 206 14.44 10.53 2.53
CA ASP A 206 15.55 10.73 3.46
C ASP A 206 15.88 9.50 4.33
N TYR A 207 15.03 8.47 4.29
CA TYR A 207 15.16 7.24 5.09
C TYR A 207 14.83 5.99 4.27
N VAL A 208 15.35 5.94 3.03
CA VAL A 208 15.20 4.80 2.13
C VAL A 208 16.36 3.83 2.27
N ALA A 209 16.06 2.55 2.19
CA ALA A 209 17.04 1.47 2.12
C ALA A 209 16.89 0.69 0.80
N LEU A 210 17.98 0.10 0.35
CA LEU A 210 18.03 -0.70 -0.86
C LEU A 210 17.02 -1.87 -0.76
N THR A 211 16.21 -2.05 -1.80
CA THR A 211 15.33 -3.22 -1.92
C THR A 211 16.20 -4.47 -2.08
N PRO A 212 16.01 -5.51 -1.22
CA PRO A 212 16.80 -6.72 -1.32
C PRO A 212 16.67 -7.38 -2.70
N PRO A 213 17.74 -7.96 -3.25
CA PRO A 213 17.71 -8.55 -4.59
C PRO A 213 16.64 -9.63 -4.78
N TRP A 214 16.35 -10.41 -3.74
CA TRP A 214 15.31 -11.45 -3.74
C TRP A 214 13.88 -10.90 -3.74
N ALA A 215 13.71 -9.63 -3.34
CA ALA A 215 12.42 -8.94 -3.28
C ALA A 215 12.07 -8.22 -4.57
N VAL A 216 13.06 -7.88 -5.41
CA VAL A 216 12.85 -7.14 -6.65
C VAL A 216 11.93 -7.95 -7.58
N PHE A 217 11.02 -7.25 -8.26
CA PHE A 217 10.11 -7.89 -9.22
C PHE A 217 10.90 -8.67 -10.29
N GLY A 218 10.50 -9.93 -10.54
CA GLY A 218 11.18 -10.84 -11.46
C GLY A 218 12.38 -11.57 -10.86
N ALA A 219 12.69 -11.37 -9.58
CA ALA A 219 13.68 -12.18 -8.87
C ALA A 219 13.25 -13.66 -8.81
N LYS A 220 14.23 -14.57 -8.77
CA LYS A 220 13.98 -16.03 -8.70
C LYS A 220 13.15 -16.40 -7.48
N GLU A 221 13.38 -15.71 -6.37
CA GLU A 221 12.74 -15.91 -5.07
C GLU A 221 11.31 -15.37 -5.03
N ARG A 222 10.95 -14.49 -5.98
CA ARG A 222 9.62 -13.84 -6.08
C ARG A 222 9.16 -13.23 -4.75
N GLY A 223 10.09 -12.58 -4.04
CA GLY A 223 9.84 -11.97 -2.74
C GLY A 223 10.02 -12.86 -1.54
N PHE A 224 10.13 -14.18 -1.68
CA PHE A 224 10.29 -15.04 -0.51
C PHE A 224 11.69 -14.89 0.07
N ASP A 225 11.80 -14.47 1.34
CA ASP A 225 13.10 -14.25 1.97
C ASP A 225 13.91 -15.57 1.99
N PRO A 226 15.14 -15.60 1.46
CA PRO A 226 16.00 -16.79 1.49
C PRO A 226 16.29 -17.35 2.89
N VAL A 227 16.16 -16.55 3.95
CA VAL A 227 16.37 -17.04 5.33
C VAL A 227 15.15 -17.79 5.88
N ASP A 228 13.97 -17.59 5.27
CA ASP A 228 12.75 -18.25 5.68
C ASP A 228 12.65 -19.68 5.11
N THR A 229 11.95 -20.55 5.82
CA THR A 229 11.68 -21.92 5.36
C THR A 229 10.29 -22.01 4.76
N ARG A 230 10.21 -22.28 3.45
CA ARG A 230 8.92 -22.49 2.76
C ARG A 230 8.33 -23.85 3.13
N PHE A 231 7.27 -23.85 3.94
CA PHE A 231 6.51 -25.05 4.25
C PHE A 231 5.48 -25.33 3.16
N GLN A 232 5.80 -26.30 2.30
CA GLN A 232 4.83 -26.85 1.35
C GLN A 232 4.00 -27.93 2.05
N ARG A 233 2.68 -27.88 1.91
CA ARG A 233 1.83 -28.98 2.39
C ARG A 233 2.24 -30.26 1.66
N LYS A 234 2.72 -31.27 2.39
CA LYS A 234 2.94 -32.61 1.85
C LYS A 234 1.58 -33.14 1.39
N ASN A 235 1.49 -33.44 0.09
CA ASN A 235 0.32 -33.88 -0.67
C ASN A 235 -0.57 -32.76 -1.22
N LYS A 236 -0.33 -32.41 -2.49
CA LYS A 236 -1.35 -32.52 -3.54
C LYS A 236 -0.65 -32.83 -4.85
N ILE A 237 -1.11 -33.89 -5.50
CA ILE A 237 -0.84 -34.25 -6.89
C ILE A 237 -0.93 -32.96 -7.72
N LYS A 238 0.04 -32.73 -8.62
CA LYS A 238 -0.05 -31.68 -9.63
C LYS A 238 -1.42 -31.81 -10.31
N ASP A 239 -2.33 -30.88 -10.06
CA ASP A 239 -3.55 -30.79 -10.85
C ASP A 239 -3.14 -30.20 -12.19
N ILE A 240 -2.75 -31.09 -13.10
CA ILE A 240 -2.54 -30.81 -14.51
C ILE A 240 -3.93 -30.85 -15.14
N SER A 241 -4.76 -29.87 -14.84
CA SER A 241 -5.96 -29.59 -15.62
C SER A 241 -6.05 -28.10 -15.83
N GLY A 242 -5.24 -27.61 -16.77
CA GLY A 242 -5.57 -26.40 -17.50
C GLY A 242 -6.78 -26.69 -18.39
N CYS A 243 -7.95 -26.26 -17.92
CA CYS A 243 -9.10 -25.85 -18.71
C CYS A 243 -9.74 -24.66 -17.98
#